data_AF-A0A011RR38-F1
#
_entry.id   AF-A0A011RR38-F1
#
_cell.length_a   1.000
_cell.length_b   1.000
_cell.length_c   1.000
_cell.angle_alpha   90.00
_cell.angle_beta   90.00
_cell.angle_gamma   90.00
#
_symmetry.space_group_name_H-M   'P 1'
#
loop_
_entity.id
_entity.type
_entity.pdbx_description
1 polymer ?
#
loop_
_entity_poly.entity_id
_entity_poly.type
_entity_poly.pdbx_seq_one_letter_code
_entity_poly.pdbx_strand_id
1 'polypeptide(L)'
;MAILDRFTDIISANVNAVMDRMENPEKMIDQYLRKMMDDLAEVKKNTASVMADEARSKRLVDENEAEVSKYTNYAKKALEAGNDGDARVFLSKKQELEDVGTGLANAYAKAHENASKMRQMHDKLASDIEKLRQRRSMIKAQLSVADTQDKLNKASNSMGKSKGAMGSFQRMEEKASRRMDEADAMAELNKEPKDEAQKLEDKYAQDTGSAAVEDELERMKREMGLGSFDSDEA
;
A
#
# COMPACT_ATOMS: atom_id res chain seq x y z
N MET A 1 -6.12 20.39 6.88
CA MET A 1 -4.85 20.81 6.24
C MET A 1 -3.63 20.58 7.13
N ALA A 2 -3.72 20.71 8.46
CA ALA A 2 -2.58 20.51 9.37
C ALA A 2 -1.82 19.17 9.25
N ILE A 3 -2.51 18.06 8.91
CA ILE A 3 -1.85 16.76 8.68
C ILE A 3 -1.04 16.79 7.37
N LEU A 4 -1.63 17.31 6.29
CA LEU A 4 -0.98 17.43 4.98
C LEU A 4 0.23 18.38 5.00
N ASP A 5 0.14 19.48 5.73
CA ASP A 5 1.25 20.44 5.88
C ASP A 5 2.42 19.83 6.66
N ARG A 6 2.12 19.04 7.71
CA ARG A 6 3.13 18.24 8.41
C ARG A 6 3.80 17.22 7.50
N PHE A 7 3.05 16.62 6.58
CA PHE A 7 3.58 15.66 5.61
C PHE A 7 4.58 16.29 4.64
N THR A 8 4.34 17.50 4.17
CA THR A 8 5.29 18.22 3.30
C THR A 8 6.58 18.60 4.03
N ASP A 9 6.49 18.98 5.31
CA ASP A 9 7.65 19.28 6.14
C ASP A 9 8.50 18.03 6.45
N ILE A 10 7.86 16.87 6.57
CA ILE A 10 8.52 15.57 6.82
C ILE A 10 9.43 15.16 5.65
N ILE A 11 9.08 15.56 4.41
CA ILE A 11 9.81 15.21 3.18
C ILE A 11 10.90 16.24 2.86
N SER A 12 10.68 17.52 3.21
CA SER A 12 11.57 18.62 2.86
C SER A 12 12.75 18.80 3.82
N ALA A 13 12.73 18.14 4.98
CA ALA A 13 13.87 18.10 5.89
C ALA A 13 15.02 17.33 5.23
N ASN A 14 15.86 18.08 4.52
CA ASN A 14 17.16 17.66 4.03
C ASN A 14 17.99 17.12 5.20
N VAL A 15 17.87 15.82 5.47
CA VAL A 15 18.51 15.11 6.60
C VAL A 15 20.03 15.36 6.62
N ASN A 16 20.62 15.65 5.46
CA ASN A 16 22.03 15.98 5.32
C ASN A 16 22.43 17.29 6.04
N ALA A 17 21.56 18.30 6.12
CA ALA A 17 21.90 19.61 6.70
C ALA A 17 21.72 19.69 8.23
N VAL A 18 20.89 18.81 8.80
CA VAL A 18 20.69 18.75 10.25
C VAL A 18 21.79 17.89 10.91
N MET A 19 22.35 16.92 10.17
CA MET A 19 23.37 15.99 10.64
C MET A 19 24.67 16.68 11.09
N ASP A 20 25.08 17.75 10.39
CA ASP A 20 26.33 18.48 10.65
C ASP A 20 26.30 19.41 11.89
N ARG A 21 25.12 19.58 12.52
CA ARG A 21 24.93 20.48 13.68
C ARG A 21 24.41 19.80 14.95
N MET A 22 24.14 18.49 14.91
CA MET A 22 23.50 17.80 16.03
C MET A 22 24.51 17.04 16.90
N GLU A 23 24.57 17.39 18.18
CA GLU A 23 25.38 16.71 19.21
C GLU A 23 25.04 15.21 19.38
N ASN A 24 23.83 14.76 19.00
CA ASN A 24 23.39 13.37 19.10
C ASN A 24 22.38 12.97 17.99
N PRO A 25 22.84 12.58 16.79
CA PRO A 25 21.97 12.24 15.67
C PRO A 25 21.10 10.99 15.93
N GLU A 26 21.57 10.02 16.73
CA GLU A 26 20.81 8.81 17.08
C GLU A 26 19.53 9.13 17.85
N LYS A 27 19.61 9.99 18.87
CA LYS A 27 18.45 10.38 19.70
C LYS A 27 17.40 11.14 18.91
N MET A 28 17.81 11.98 17.97
CA MET A 28 16.91 12.77 17.14
C MET A 28 16.15 11.90 16.14
N ILE A 29 16.83 10.94 15.50
CA ILE A 29 16.17 9.96 14.64
C ILE A 29 15.20 9.09 15.44
N ASP A 30 15.55 8.69 16.66
CA ASP A 30 14.66 7.93 17.54
C ASP A 30 13.38 8.70 17.90
N GLN A 31 13.50 9.99 18.25
CA GLN A 31 12.35 10.84 18.52
C GLN A 31 11.48 11.05 17.29
N TYR A 32 12.11 11.27 16.14
CA TYR A 32 11.42 11.45 14.87
C TYR A 32 10.68 10.17 14.44
N LEU A 33 11.31 9.01 14.58
CA LEU A 33 10.72 7.72 14.29
C LEU A 33 9.50 7.44 15.18
N ARG A 34 9.58 7.76 16.48
CA ARG A 34 8.43 7.65 17.40
C ARG A 34 7.26 8.50 16.93
N LYS A 35 7.51 9.78 16.64
CA LYS A 35 6.48 10.70 16.15
C LYS A 35 5.84 10.21 14.85
N MET A 36 6.64 9.72 13.91
CA MET A 36 6.11 9.19 12.65
C MET A 36 5.31 7.89 12.85
N MET A 37 5.70 7.04 13.80
CA MET A 37 4.91 5.85 14.15
C MET A 37 3.56 6.23 14.78
N ASP A 38 3.53 7.26 15.62
CA ASP A 38 2.29 7.80 16.18
C ASP A 38 1.39 8.40 15.09
N ASP A 39 1.97 9.23 14.20
CA ASP A 39 1.27 9.81 13.05
C ASP A 39 0.75 8.70 12.11
N LEU A 40 1.50 7.60 11.92
CA LEU A 40 1.07 6.46 11.10
C LEU A 40 -0.13 5.75 11.72
N ALA A 41 -0.16 5.59 13.04
CA ALA A 41 -1.30 4.99 13.72
C ALA A 41 -2.57 5.84 13.53
N GLU A 42 -2.45 7.16 13.63
CA GLU A 42 -3.55 8.10 13.39
C GLU A 42 -4.01 8.07 11.93
N VAL A 43 -3.08 8.15 10.99
CA VAL A 43 -3.37 8.10 9.54
C VAL A 43 -4.02 6.77 9.18
N LYS A 44 -3.57 5.65 9.75
CA LYS A 44 -4.18 4.33 9.52
C LYS A 44 -5.63 4.30 10.01
N LYS A 45 -5.91 4.83 11.19
CA LYS A 45 -7.28 4.93 11.72
C LYS A 45 -8.18 5.79 10.83
N ASN A 46 -7.69 6.96 10.44
CA ASN A 46 -8.45 7.88 9.59
C ASN A 46 -8.66 7.29 8.18
N THR A 47 -7.65 6.65 7.61
CA THR A 47 -7.72 5.96 6.32
C THR A 47 -8.77 4.84 6.37
N ALA A 48 -8.78 4.03 7.44
CA ALA A 48 -9.77 2.99 7.61
C ALA A 48 -11.20 3.55 7.69
N SER A 49 -11.40 4.67 8.39
CA SER A 49 -12.71 5.35 8.45
C SER A 49 -13.16 5.82 7.07
N VAL A 50 -12.27 6.49 6.32
CA VAL A 50 -12.60 7.01 4.98
C VAL A 50 -12.86 5.86 3.99
N MET A 51 -12.11 4.76 4.08
CA MET A 51 -12.38 3.55 3.28
C MET A 51 -13.71 2.89 3.64
N ALA A 52 -14.12 2.92 4.91
CA ALA A 52 -15.44 2.43 5.32
C ALA A 52 -16.57 3.29 4.74
N ASP A 53 -16.38 4.61 4.68
CA ASP A 53 -17.33 5.55 4.07
C ASP A 53 -17.42 5.38 2.55
N GLU A 54 -16.28 5.15 1.87
CA GLU A 54 -16.22 4.76 0.46
C GLU A 54 -17.02 3.47 0.22
N ALA A 55 -16.76 2.41 1.00
CA ALA A 55 -17.45 1.14 0.85
C ALA A 55 -18.95 1.25 1.14
N ARG A 56 -19.35 2.08 2.11
CA ARG A 56 -20.77 2.39 2.36
C ARG A 56 -21.40 3.11 1.17
N SER A 57 -20.74 4.13 0.63
CA SER A 57 -21.24 4.89 -0.52
C SER A 57 -21.35 4.00 -1.76
N LYS A 58 -20.39 3.09 -1.97
CA LYS A 58 -20.45 2.09 -3.03
C LYS A 58 -21.66 1.18 -2.89
N ARG A 59 -21.92 0.64 -1.70
CA ARG A 59 -23.10 -0.20 -1.47
C ARG A 59 -24.41 0.51 -1.81
N LEU A 60 -24.52 1.80 -1.48
CA LEU A 60 -25.72 2.58 -1.84
C LEU A 60 -25.88 2.73 -3.36
N VAL A 61 -24.78 2.92 -4.10
CA VAL A 61 -24.80 2.92 -5.57
C VAL A 61 -25.25 1.56 -6.10
N ASP A 62 -24.63 0.48 -5.63
CA ASP A 62 -24.92 -0.88 -6.07
C ASP A 62 -26.39 -1.28 -5.75
N GLU A 63 -26.91 -0.90 -4.58
CA GLU A 63 -28.31 -1.10 -4.19
C GLU A 63 -29.28 -0.33 -5.10
N ASN A 64 -28.95 0.91 -5.46
CA ASN A 64 -29.77 1.70 -6.37
C ASN A 64 -29.76 1.13 -7.80
N GLU A 65 -28.60 0.70 -8.29
CA GLU A 65 -28.46 0.02 -9.60
C GLU A 65 -29.27 -1.29 -9.65
N ALA A 66 -29.31 -2.03 -8.54
CA ALA A 66 -30.13 -3.23 -8.42
C ALA A 66 -31.64 -2.90 -8.50
N GLU A 67 -32.10 -1.84 -7.84
CA GLU A 67 -33.50 -1.40 -7.96
C GLU A 67 -33.82 -0.89 -9.37
N VAL A 68 -32.94 -0.10 -10.02
CA VAL A 68 -33.11 0.29 -11.44
C VAL A 68 -33.28 -0.94 -12.34
N SER A 69 -32.43 -1.96 -12.14
CA SER A 69 -32.48 -3.21 -12.90
C SER A 69 -33.79 -3.99 -12.65
N LYS A 70 -34.25 -4.03 -11.40
CA LYS A 70 -35.52 -4.65 -11.02
C LYS A 70 -36.72 -3.98 -11.68
N TYR A 71 -36.81 -2.65 -11.65
CA TYR A 71 -37.90 -1.92 -12.31
C TYR A 71 -37.81 -2.00 -13.84
N THR A 72 -36.60 -2.10 -14.40
CA THR A 72 -36.40 -2.41 -15.83
C THR A 72 -37.00 -3.78 -16.17
N ASN A 73 -36.76 -4.80 -15.34
CA ASN A 73 -37.30 -6.14 -15.56
C ASN A 73 -38.83 -6.19 -15.38
N TYR A 74 -39.40 -5.45 -14.43
CA TYR A 74 -40.85 -5.33 -14.29
C TYR A 74 -41.51 -4.63 -15.48
N ALA A 75 -40.90 -3.55 -15.99
CA ALA A 75 -41.38 -2.90 -17.20
C ALA A 75 -41.37 -3.85 -18.40
N LYS A 76 -40.30 -4.65 -18.59
CA LYS A 76 -40.24 -5.68 -19.64
C LYS A 76 -41.37 -6.70 -19.53
N LYS A 77 -41.59 -7.25 -18.32
CA LYS A 77 -42.67 -8.22 -18.07
C LYS A 77 -44.06 -7.63 -18.32
N ALA A 78 -44.29 -6.37 -17.97
CA ALA A 78 -45.56 -5.69 -18.23
C ALA A 78 -45.81 -5.51 -19.74
N LEU A 79 -44.77 -5.16 -20.51
CA LEU A 79 -44.85 -5.08 -21.97
C LEU A 79 -45.09 -6.43 -22.63
N GLU A 80 -44.42 -7.50 -22.17
CA GLU A 80 -44.66 -8.87 -22.64
C GLU A 80 -46.10 -9.32 -22.38
N ALA A 81 -46.70 -8.87 -21.29
CA ALA A 81 -48.10 -9.11 -20.96
C ALA A 81 -49.09 -8.17 -21.69
N GLY A 82 -48.61 -7.26 -22.55
CA GLY A 82 -49.43 -6.29 -23.28
C GLY A 82 -50.04 -5.19 -22.40
N ASN A 83 -49.51 -4.97 -21.20
CA ASN A 83 -50.03 -4.01 -20.23
C ASN A 83 -49.18 -2.73 -20.19
N ASP A 84 -49.35 -1.89 -21.21
CA ASP A 84 -48.60 -0.65 -21.42
C ASP A 84 -48.75 0.36 -20.27
N GLY A 85 -49.89 0.34 -19.57
CA GLY A 85 -50.15 1.21 -18.41
C GLY A 85 -49.18 0.93 -17.27
N ASP A 86 -49.05 -0.34 -16.88
CA ASP A 86 -48.14 -0.80 -15.83
C ASP A 86 -46.67 -0.58 -16.23
N ALA A 87 -46.34 -0.83 -17.50
CA ALA A 87 -45.01 -0.58 -18.03
C ALA A 87 -44.59 0.90 -17.87
N ARG A 88 -45.50 1.84 -18.17
CA ARG A 88 -45.22 3.29 -17.97
C ARG A 88 -44.99 3.64 -16.50
N VAL A 89 -45.73 3.04 -15.57
CA VAL A 89 -45.53 3.27 -14.13
C VAL A 89 -44.16 2.76 -13.69
N PHE A 90 -43.77 1.55 -14.08
CA PHE A 90 -42.44 1.01 -13.75
C PHE A 90 -41.30 1.80 -14.38
N LEU A 91 -41.46 2.27 -15.62
CA LEU A 91 -40.47 3.13 -16.28
C LEU A 91 -40.36 4.50 -15.62
N SER A 92 -41.47 5.09 -15.17
CA SER A 92 -41.43 6.34 -14.39
C SER A 92 -40.65 6.12 -13.08
N LYS A 93 -40.88 4.99 -12.40
CA LYS A 93 -40.15 4.69 -11.16
C LYS A 93 -38.67 4.44 -11.40
N LYS A 94 -38.32 3.75 -12.50
CA LYS A 94 -36.94 3.57 -12.95
C LYS A 94 -36.25 4.93 -13.14
N GLN A 95 -36.91 5.88 -13.82
CA GLN A 95 -36.34 7.21 -14.05
C GLN A 95 -36.04 7.95 -12.73
N GLU A 96 -36.95 7.90 -11.76
CA GLU A 96 -36.71 8.49 -10.42
C GLU A 96 -35.47 7.89 -9.74
N LEU A 97 -35.29 6.56 -9.85
CA LEU A 97 -34.14 5.86 -9.27
C LEU A 97 -32.84 6.16 -10.02
N GLU A 98 -32.90 6.35 -11.34
CA GLU A 98 -31.75 6.78 -12.14
C GLU A 98 -31.31 8.20 -11.74
N ASP A 99 -32.26 9.11 -11.52
CA ASP A 99 -31.98 10.47 -11.06
C ASP A 99 -31.33 10.46 -9.66
N VAL A 100 -31.85 9.65 -8.72
CA VAL A 100 -31.22 9.44 -7.40
C VAL A 100 -29.83 8.82 -7.54
N GLY A 101 -29.67 7.88 -8.46
CA GLY A 101 -28.41 7.20 -8.76
C GLY A 101 -27.28 8.15 -9.15
N THR A 102 -27.60 9.22 -9.91
CA THR A 102 -26.59 10.24 -10.26
C THR A 102 -26.01 10.93 -9.01
N GLY A 103 -26.84 11.20 -8.00
CA GLY A 103 -26.41 11.79 -6.73
C GLY A 103 -25.52 10.83 -5.93
N LEU A 104 -25.91 9.56 -5.86
CA LEU A 104 -25.14 8.51 -5.18
C LEU A 104 -23.80 8.26 -5.85
N ALA A 105 -23.75 8.21 -7.19
CA ALA A 105 -22.52 8.04 -7.96
C ALA A 105 -21.54 9.20 -7.72
N ASN A 106 -22.04 10.44 -7.68
CA ASN A 106 -21.23 11.62 -7.36
C ASN A 106 -20.69 11.58 -5.92
N ALA A 107 -21.51 11.13 -4.96
CA ALA A 107 -21.08 10.96 -3.57
C ALA A 107 -19.98 9.88 -3.45
N TYR A 108 -20.18 8.73 -4.12
CA TYR A 108 -19.18 7.67 -4.17
C TYR A 108 -17.88 8.14 -4.83
N ALA A 109 -17.93 8.86 -5.94
CA ALA A 109 -16.73 9.38 -6.61
C ALA A 109 -15.88 10.26 -5.68
N LYS A 110 -16.52 11.15 -4.91
CA LYS A 110 -15.84 11.99 -3.90
C LYS A 110 -15.25 11.15 -2.77
N ALA A 111 -16.00 10.17 -2.27
CA ALA A 111 -15.53 9.27 -1.21
C ALA A 111 -14.33 8.44 -1.68
N HIS A 112 -14.38 7.90 -2.90
CA HIS A 112 -13.30 7.16 -3.54
C HIS A 112 -12.04 8.00 -3.73
N GLU A 113 -12.18 9.24 -4.22
CA GLU A 113 -11.05 10.16 -4.37
C GLU A 113 -10.37 10.44 -3.01
N ASN A 114 -11.17 10.68 -1.97
CA ASN A 114 -10.63 10.91 -0.62
C ASN A 114 -9.94 9.66 -0.05
N ALA A 115 -10.55 8.49 -0.21
CA ALA A 115 -9.97 7.21 0.22
C ALA A 115 -8.65 6.91 -0.49
N SER A 116 -8.58 7.17 -1.79
CA SER A 116 -7.37 7.01 -2.60
C SER A 116 -6.24 7.93 -2.11
N LYS A 117 -6.54 9.21 -1.86
CA LYS A 117 -5.56 10.16 -1.29
C LYS A 117 -5.07 9.72 0.09
N MET A 118 -5.95 9.24 0.95
CA MET A 118 -5.57 8.74 2.29
C MET A 118 -4.67 7.50 2.20
N ARG A 119 -4.99 6.56 1.30
CA ARG A 119 -4.17 5.36 1.06
C ARG A 119 -2.77 5.73 0.57
N GLN A 120 -2.67 6.65 -0.40
CA GLN A 120 -1.38 7.14 -0.88
C GLN A 120 -0.55 7.79 0.23
N MET A 121 -1.17 8.58 1.10
CA MET A 121 -0.47 9.17 2.25
C MET A 121 0.02 8.13 3.26
N HIS A 122 -0.83 7.14 3.57
CA HIS A 122 -0.44 6.01 4.42
C HIS A 122 0.78 5.29 3.86
N ASP A 123 0.75 4.94 2.57
CA ASP A 123 1.82 4.17 1.93
C ASP A 123 3.13 4.96 1.88
N LYS A 124 3.03 6.26 1.62
CA LYS A 124 4.17 7.17 1.68
C LYS A 124 4.77 7.24 3.08
N LEU A 125 3.94 7.38 4.12
CA LEU A 125 4.41 7.43 5.51
C LEU A 125 5.10 6.13 5.92
N ALA A 126 4.51 4.99 5.55
CA ALA A 126 5.08 3.68 5.81
C ALA A 126 6.46 3.53 5.13
N SER A 127 6.57 3.95 3.87
CA SER A 127 7.85 3.95 3.13
C SER A 127 8.90 4.85 3.78
N ASP A 128 8.51 6.05 4.22
CA ASP A 128 9.45 6.99 4.83
C ASP A 128 9.92 6.53 6.22
N ILE A 129 9.04 5.90 7.01
CA ILE A 129 9.43 5.22 8.26
C ILE A 129 10.49 4.16 7.99
N GLU A 130 10.31 3.33 6.96
CA GLU A 130 11.26 2.27 6.63
C GLU A 130 12.63 2.84 6.21
N LYS A 131 12.64 3.88 5.37
CA LYS A 131 13.89 4.59 5.00
C LYS A 131 14.60 5.15 6.23
N LEU A 132 13.85 5.69 7.20
CA LEU A 132 14.42 6.23 8.43
C LEU A 132 14.97 5.13 9.35
N ARG A 133 14.32 3.96 9.43
CA ARG A 133 14.85 2.79 10.15
C ARG A 133 16.19 2.35 9.58
N GLN A 134 16.30 2.30 8.25
CA GLN A 134 17.55 1.95 7.57
C GLN A 134 18.65 2.97 7.84
N ARG A 135 18.34 4.28 7.73
CA ARG A 135 19.29 5.36 8.06
C ARG A 135 19.74 5.31 9.51
N ARG A 136 18.82 5.07 10.45
CA ARG A 136 19.12 4.89 11.86
C ARG A 136 20.14 3.77 12.07
N SER A 137 19.92 2.61 11.44
CA SER A 137 20.80 1.44 11.54
C SER A 137 22.20 1.78 11.02
N MET A 138 22.28 2.45 9.86
CA MET A 138 23.55 2.89 9.27
C MET A 138 24.31 3.86 10.18
N ILE A 139 23.63 4.86 10.74
CA ILE A 139 24.25 5.84 11.64
C ILE A 139 24.75 5.17 12.91
N LYS A 140 23.98 4.24 13.47
CA LYS A 140 24.41 3.47 14.65
C LYS A 140 25.65 2.62 14.36
N ALA A 141 25.72 1.99 13.19
CA ALA A 141 26.91 1.25 12.77
C ALA A 141 28.12 2.18 12.61
N GLN A 142 27.96 3.33 11.96
CA GLN A 142 29.03 4.33 11.80
C GLN A 142 29.53 4.88 13.14
N LEU A 143 28.62 5.22 14.06
CA LEU A 143 28.97 5.67 15.40
C LEU A 143 29.72 4.59 16.18
N SER A 144 29.30 3.32 16.08
CA SER A 144 30.01 2.20 16.71
C SER A 144 31.43 2.02 16.16
N VAL A 145 31.63 2.20 14.85
CA VAL A 145 32.96 2.15 14.23
C VAL A 145 33.81 3.32 14.69
N ALA A 146 33.27 4.54 14.70
CA ALA A 146 33.96 5.74 15.17
C ALA A 146 34.35 5.64 16.66
N ASP A 147 33.46 5.17 17.52
CA ASP A 147 33.73 4.92 18.94
C ASP A 147 34.84 3.88 19.14
N THR A 148 34.85 2.84 18.30
CA THR A 148 35.90 1.81 18.33
C THR A 148 37.23 2.39 17.89
N GLN A 149 37.25 3.20 16.82
CA GLN A 149 38.45 3.89 16.34
C GLN A 149 38.98 4.90 17.36
N ASP A 150 38.11 5.66 18.02
CA ASP A 150 38.50 6.64 19.04
C ASP A 150 39.05 5.93 20.29
N LYS A 151 38.43 4.82 20.72
CA LYS A 151 38.99 3.94 21.76
C LYS A 151 40.35 3.37 21.34
N LEU A 152 40.54 3.00 20.07
CA LEU A 152 41.83 2.55 19.56
C LEU A 152 42.88 3.65 19.59
N ASN A 153 42.54 4.87 19.16
CA ASN A 153 43.45 6.00 19.19
C ASN A 153 43.83 6.40 20.61
N LYS A 154 42.87 6.40 21.55
CA LYS A 154 43.10 6.65 22.98
C LYS A 154 43.89 5.52 23.64
N ALA A 155 43.60 4.27 23.31
CA ALA A 155 44.36 3.12 23.77
C ALA A 155 45.81 3.21 23.24
N SER A 156 46.01 3.43 21.95
CA SER A 156 47.32 3.61 21.31
C SER A 156 48.13 4.75 21.96
N ASN A 157 47.51 5.92 22.18
CA ASN A 157 48.14 7.03 22.90
C ASN A 157 48.43 6.72 24.38
N SER A 158 47.62 5.88 25.04
CA SER A 158 47.87 5.44 26.42
C SER A 158 48.91 4.30 26.53
N MET A 159 49.17 3.60 25.42
CA MET A 159 49.83 2.30 25.38
C MET A 159 51.18 2.33 24.66
N GLY A 160 51.78 3.51 24.50
CA GLY A 160 53.19 3.70 24.13
C GLY A 160 54.22 3.06 25.08
N LYS A 161 53.85 2.07 25.91
CA LYS A 161 54.74 1.37 26.86
C LYS A 161 54.55 -0.15 27.05
N SER A 162 53.73 -0.89 26.27
CA SER A 162 53.71 -2.36 26.45
C SER A 162 53.29 -3.17 25.21
N LYS A 163 54.18 -4.09 24.79
CA LYS A 163 54.02 -5.03 23.67
C LYS A 163 52.94 -6.13 23.87
N GLY A 164 52.29 -6.19 25.05
CA GLY A 164 51.31 -7.25 25.36
C GLY A 164 49.91 -7.05 24.75
N ALA A 165 49.58 -5.84 24.33
CA ALA A 165 48.20 -5.49 23.93
C ALA A 165 47.79 -5.97 22.53
N MET A 166 48.77 -6.21 21.65
CA MET A 166 48.55 -6.55 20.24
C MET A 166 47.84 -7.92 20.08
N GLY A 167 48.11 -8.89 20.97
CA GLY A 167 47.51 -10.22 20.91
C GLY A 167 46.09 -10.33 21.51
N SER A 168 45.71 -9.38 22.37
CA SER A 168 44.31 -9.19 22.81
C SER A 168 43.50 -8.40 21.79
N PHE A 169 44.16 -7.54 21.02
CA PHE A 169 43.58 -6.75 19.94
C PHE A 169 43.16 -7.61 18.73
N GLN A 170 44.03 -8.52 18.26
CA GLN A 170 43.71 -9.39 17.12
C GLN A 170 42.51 -10.33 17.39
N ARG A 171 42.31 -10.73 18.64
CA ARG A 171 41.12 -11.50 19.07
C ARG A 171 39.86 -10.64 19.13
N MET A 172 39.99 -9.36 19.42
CA MET A 172 38.85 -8.44 19.49
C MET A 172 38.41 -8.01 18.09
N GLU A 173 39.37 -7.83 17.18
CA GLU A 173 39.16 -7.59 15.74
C GLU A 173 38.50 -8.81 15.06
N GLU A 174 38.99 -10.03 15.31
CA GLU A 174 38.31 -11.27 14.87
C GLU A 174 36.87 -11.37 15.39
N LYS A 175 36.63 -10.96 16.64
CA LYS A 175 35.30 -11.04 17.27
C LYS A 175 34.35 -9.97 16.74
N ALA A 176 34.87 -8.79 16.39
CA ALA A 176 34.10 -7.72 15.77
C ALA A 176 33.77 -8.06 14.30
N SER A 177 34.74 -8.57 13.54
CA SER A 177 34.52 -9.07 12.17
C SER A 177 33.48 -10.17 12.16
N ARG A 178 33.62 -11.20 13.01
CA ARG A 178 32.61 -12.27 13.13
C ARG A 178 31.22 -11.75 13.47
N ARG A 179 31.11 -10.70 14.29
CA ARG A 179 29.81 -10.09 14.61
C ARG A 179 29.23 -9.28 13.47
N MET A 180 30.04 -8.61 12.67
CA MET A 180 29.58 -7.94 11.45
C MET A 180 29.14 -8.99 10.43
N ASP A 181 29.94 -10.04 10.24
CA ASP A 181 29.60 -11.17 9.35
C ASP A 181 28.32 -11.89 9.81
N GLU A 182 28.12 -12.09 11.12
CA GLU A 182 26.86 -12.62 11.68
C GLU A 182 25.68 -11.67 11.50
N ALA A 183 25.89 -10.35 11.65
CA ALA A 183 24.83 -9.36 11.48
C ALA A 183 24.41 -9.24 10.00
N ASP A 184 25.36 -9.27 9.08
CA ASP A 184 25.13 -9.28 7.64
C ASP A 184 24.43 -10.59 7.22
N ALA A 185 24.88 -11.74 7.73
CA ALA A 185 24.21 -13.03 7.51
C ALA A 185 22.79 -13.07 8.11
N MET A 186 22.56 -12.49 9.29
CA MET A 186 21.22 -12.37 9.88
C MET A 186 20.32 -11.37 9.12
N ALA A 187 20.89 -10.33 8.52
CA ALA A 187 20.15 -9.43 7.63
C ALA A 187 19.80 -10.14 6.31
N GLU A 188 20.67 -11.01 5.80
CA GLU A 188 20.41 -11.88 4.65
C GLU A 188 19.31 -12.91 4.95
N LEU A 189 19.28 -13.49 6.16
CA LEU A 189 18.25 -14.43 6.63
C LEU A 189 16.89 -13.76 6.92
N ASN A 190 16.89 -12.48 7.29
CA ASN A 190 15.66 -11.69 7.50
C ASN A 190 15.13 -11.04 6.21
N LYS A 191 15.87 -11.09 5.09
CA LYS A 191 15.25 -11.01 3.77
C LYS A 191 14.52 -12.33 3.61
N GLU A 192 13.19 -12.32 3.73
CA GLU A 192 12.36 -13.52 3.54
C GLU A 192 12.86 -14.30 2.31
N PRO A 193 13.02 -15.63 2.41
CA PRO A 193 13.38 -16.44 1.26
C PRO A 193 12.30 -16.18 0.21
N LYS A 194 12.70 -15.61 -0.93
CA LYS A 194 11.81 -15.49 -2.09
C LYS A 194 11.39 -16.90 -2.45
N ASP A 195 10.17 -17.25 -2.07
CA ASP A 195 9.56 -18.52 -2.42
C ASP A 195 9.46 -18.57 -3.94
N GLU A 196 10.33 -19.37 -4.58
CA GLU A 196 10.30 -19.55 -6.02
C GLU A 196 8.92 -20.07 -6.48
N ALA A 197 8.14 -20.70 -5.57
CA ALA A 197 6.76 -21.08 -5.81
C ALA A 197 5.83 -19.87 -6.00
N GLN A 198 5.90 -18.82 -5.16
CA GLN A 198 5.08 -17.61 -5.34
C GLN A 198 5.40 -16.87 -6.63
N LYS A 199 6.68 -16.84 -7.02
CA LYS A 199 7.12 -16.18 -8.26
C LYS A 199 6.69 -16.97 -9.52
N LEU A 200 6.51 -18.28 -9.40
CA LEU A 200 5.90 -19.12 -10.43
C LEU A 200 4.37 -18.98 -10.43
N GLU A 201 3.75 -18.91 -9.25
CA GLU A 201 2.30 -18.73 -9.09
C GLU A 201 1.82 -17.40 -9.70
N ASP A 202 2.52 -16.28 -9.43
CA ASP A 202 2.26 -14.99 -10.07
C ASP A 202 2.46 -15.03 -11.61
N LYS A 203 3.42 -15.83 -12.08
CA LYS A 203 3.74 -15.97 -13.50
C LYS A 203 2.71 -16.81 -14.25
N TYR A 204 2.06 -17.77 -13.59
CA TYR A 204 0.98 -18.60 -14.17
C TYR A 204 -0.42 -18.01 -13.93
N ALA A 205 -0.62 -17.21 -12.87
CA ALA A 205 -1.87 -16.49 -12.62
C ALA A 205 -2.18 -15.40 -13.66
N GLN A 206 -1.14 -14.85 -14.32
CA GLN A 206 -1.30 -13.90 -15.42
C GLN A 206 -1.77 -14.54 -16.74
N ASP A 207 -1.68 -15.87 -16.89
CA ASP A 207 -1.91 -16.56 -18.17
C ASP A 207 -3.33 -17.14 -18.32
N THR A 208 -4.18 -17.05 -17.30
CA THR A 208 -5.57 -17.55 -17.30
C THR A 208 -6.63 -16.52 -17.73
N GLY A 209 -6.23 -15.29 -18.04
CA GLY A 209 -7.15 -14.16 -18.26
C GLY A 209 -7.89 -14.12 -19.61
N SER A 210 -7.54 -14.95 -20.60
CA SER A 210 -8.14 -14.86 -21.94
C SER A 210 -9.25 -15.89 -22.22
N ALA A 211 -9.21 -17.08 -21.59
CA ALA A 211 -10.20 -18.13 -21.86
C ALA A 211 -11.55 -17.88 -21.15
N ALA A 212 -11.51 -17.37 -19.91
CA ALA A 212 -12.71 -17.08 -19.13
C ALA A 212 -13.51 -15.88 -19.70
N VAL A 213 -12.84 -14.96 -20.39
CA VAL A 213 -13.47 -13.78 -21.00
C VAL A 213 -14.18 -14.14 -22.31
N GLU A 214 -13.61 -15.05 -23.10
CA GLU A 214 -14.23 -15.55 -24.34
C GLU A 214 -15.48 -16.41 -24.06
N ASP A 215 -15.44 -17.25 -23.02
CA ASP A 215 -16.60 -18.04 -22.57
C ASP A 215 -17.75 -17.15 -22.05
N GLU A 216 -17.43 -16.07 -21.35
CA GLU A 216 -18.42 -15.09 -20.85
C GLU A 216 -19.05 -14.29 -22.03
N LEU A 217 -18.25 -13.99 -23.07
CA LEU A 217 -18.69 -13.30 -24.29
C LEU A 217 -19.64 -14.17 -25.14
N GLU A 218 -19.34 -15.46 -25.28
CA GLU A 218 -20.21 -16.40 -26.00
C GLU A 218 -21.53 -16.66 -25.28
N ARG A 219 -21.51 -16.68 -23.94
CA ARG A 219 -22.71 -16.83 -23.11
C ARG A 219 -23.64 -15.61 -23.30
N MET A 220 -23.09 -14.39 -23.30
CA MET A 220 -23.86 -13.16 -23.53
C MET A 220 -24.45 -13.06 -24.95
N LYS A 221 -23.74 -13.55 -25.98
CA LYS A 221 -24.26 -13.56 -27.37
C LYS A 221 -25.45 -14.51 -27.54
N ARG A 222 -25.46 -15.63 -26.82
CA ARG A 222 -26.57 -16.60 -26.83
C ARG A 222 -27.82 -16.08 -26.11
N GLU A 223 -27.66 -15.33 -25.01
CA GLU A 223 -28.78 -14.78 -24.24
C GLU A 223 -29.54 -13.65 -24.96
N MET A 224 -28.91 -12.95 -25.89
CA MET A 224 -29.54 -11.84 -26.64
C MET A 224 -30.09 -12.24 -28.02
N GLY A 225 -30.03 -13.51 -28.40
CA GLY A 225 -30.54 -14.00 -29.69
C GLY A 225 -29.72 -13.54 -30.92
N LEU A 226 -28.43 -13.23 -30.73
CA LEU A 226 -27.53 -12.72 -31.78
C LEU A 226 -26.44 -13.74 -32.19
N GLY A 227 -26.65 -15.02 -31.87
CA GLY A 227 -25.81 -16.11 -32.40
C GLY A 227 -26.03 -16.26 -33.90
N SER A 228 -24.96 -16.20 -34.68
CA SER A 228 -24.96 -16.28 -36.15
C SER A 228 -25.84 -17.43 -36.65
N PHE A 229 -26.95 -17.06 -37.27
CA PHE A 229 -27.63 -17.86 -38.27
C PHE A 229 -26.78 -17.91 -39.55
N ASP A 230 -26.93 -19.03 -40.26
CA ASP A 230 -26.51 -19.33 -41.63
C ASP A 230 -25.03 -19.73 -41.83
N SER A 231 -24.70 -20.85 -42.50
CA SER A 231 -25.53 -21.77 -43.28
C SER A 231 -24.73 -23.05 -43.60
N ASP A 232 -25.32 -24.21 -43.31
CA ASP A 232 -25.11 -25.40 -44.12
C ASP A 232 -25.63 -25.11 -45.54
N GLU A 233 -24.75 -25.05 -46.54
CA GLU A 233 -25.06 -25.40 -47.93
C GLU A 233 -23.78 -25.47 -48.78
N ALA A 234 -23.30 -26.70 -49.05
CA ALA A 234 -22.86 -27.24 -50.34
C ALA A 234 -22.07 -28.55 -50.15
#